data_AF-A0A8B9Z098-F1
#
_entry.id   AF-A0A8B9Z098-F1
#
_cell.length_a   1.000
_cell.length_b   1.000
_cell.length_c   1.000
_cell.angle_alpha   90.00
_cell.angle_beta   90.00
_cell.angle_gamma   90.00
#
_symmetry.space_group_name_H-M   'P 1'
#
loop_
_entity.id
_entity.type
_entity.pdbx_description
1 polymer ?
#
loop_
_entity_poly.entity_id
_entity_poly.type
_entity_poly.pdbx_seq_one_letter_code
_entity_poly.pdbx_strand_id
1 'polypeptide(L)'
;MQIQTVRLTIYDLQPATTGSAGLDLATAADLSIKEQRIYIVGTAIFGPLPDGMSGLIIGRSSATTQGIIVYPGVIDSDYQGEIKN
;
A
#
# COMPACT_ATOMS: atom_id res chain seq x y z
N MET A 1 22.73 1.19 22.58
CA MET A 1 22.04 2.04 21.57
C MET A 1 20.77 1.31 21.18
N GLN A 2 19.61 1.70 21.72
CA GLN A 2 18.32 1.19 21.21
C GLN A 2 18.04 1.91 19.91
N ILE A 3 18.01 1.18 18.80
CA ILE A 3 17.48 1.72 17.54
C ILE A 3 15.97 1.75 17.73
N GLN A 4 15.41 2.94 17.87
CA GLN A 4 13.96 3.13 17.90
C GLN A 4 13.49 3.03 16.45
N THR A 5 12.89 1.89 16.08
CA THR A 5 12.35 1.71 14.73
C THR A 5 11.17 2.64 14.54
N VAL A 6 11.31 3.63 13.66
CA VAL A 6 10.21 4.51 13.27
C VAL A 6 9.23 3.68 12.42
N ARG A 7 7.97 3.66 12.84
CA ARG A 7 6.88 3.02 12.09
C ARG A 7 6.33 4.04 11.09
N LEU A 8 6.38 3.71 9.80
CA LEU A 8 5.81 4.54 8.74
C LEU A 8 4.30 4.32 8.65
N THR A 9 3.57 5.40 8.41
CA THR A 9 2.11 5.45 8.36
C THR A 9 1.62 6.09 7.07
N ILE A 10 0.31 6.02 6.81
CA ILE A 10 -0.30 6.71 5.67
C ILE A 10 -0.02 8.22 5.66
N TYR A 11 0.17 8.83 6.82
CA TYR A 11 0.49 10.26 6.95
C TYR A 11 1.90 10.62 6.47
N ASP A 12 2.79 9.62 6.37
CA ASP A 12 4.16 9.82 5.87
C ASP A 12 4.25 9.75 4.34
N LEU A 13 3.17 9.35 3.67
CA LEU A 13 3.09 9.32 2.21
C LEU A 13 2.72 10.69 1.66
N GLN A 14 3.18 10.95 0.44
CA GLN A 14 2.82 12.15 -0.32
C GLN A 14 2.22 11.74 -1.65
N PRO A 15 1.15 12.40 -2.11
CA PRO A 15 0.64 12.18 -3.45
C PRO A 15 1.66 12.67 -4.48
N ALA A 16 1.68 12.06 -5.66
CA ALA A 16 2.61 12.44 -6.73
C ALA A 16 2.39 13.89 -7.21
N THR A 17 1.14 14.35 -7.18
CA THR A 17 0.73 15.73 -7.50
C THR A 17 -0.43 16.15 -6.62
N THR A 18 -0.71 17.45 -6.55
CA THR A 18 -1.87 17.98 -5.79
C THR A 18 -3.23 17.49 -6.28
N GLY A 19 -3.33 17.00 -7.53
CA GLY A 19 -4.55 16.45 -8.12
C GLY A 19 -4.59 14.91 -8.17
N SER A 20 -3.64 14.21 -7.52
CA SER A 20 -3.60 12.75 -7.55
C SER A 20 -4.77 12.15 -6.77
N ALA A 21 -5.39 11.11 -7.33
CA ALA A 21 -6.53 10.42 -6.72
C ALA A 21 -6.14 9.47 -5.57
N GLY A 22 -4.86 9.15 -5.42
CA GLY A 22 -4.37 8.20 -4.43
C GLY A 22 -2.89 8.38 -4.12
N LEU A 23 -2.41 7.53 -3.21
CA LEU A 23 -1.03 7.46 -2.75
C LEU A 23 -0.35 6.25 -3.37
N ASP A 24 0.90 6.41 -3.82
CA ASP A 24 1.69 5.29 -4.30
C ASP A 24 2.26 4.50 -3.10
N LEU A 25 2.07 3.18 -3.12
CA LEU A 25 2.62 2.25 -2.14
C LEU A 25 3.76 1.44 -2.78
N ALA A 26 4.89 1.35 -2.08
CA ALA A 26 6.01 0.51 -2.45
C ALA A 26 5.93 -0.84 -1.74
N THR A 27 6.55 -1.87 -2.32
CA THR A 27 6.72 -3.15 -1.64
C THR A 27 7.78 -3.02 -0.55
N ALA A 28 7.55 -3.64 0.61
CA ALA A 28 8.50 -3.60 1.73
C ALA A 28 9.78 -4.41 1.47
N ALA A 29 9.74 -5.32 0.49
CA ALA A 29 10.84 -6.17 0.11
C ALA A 29 10.78 -6.49 -1.40
N ASP A 30 11.88 -7.00 -1.93
CA ASP A 30 11.95 -7.53 -3.29
C ASP A 30 11.06 -8.75 -3.45
N LEU A 31 10.32 -8.80 -4.56
CA LEU A 31 9.44 -9.91 -4.90
C LEU A 31 9.66 -10.37 -6.33
N SER A 32 9.82 -11.68 -6.51
CA SER A 32 9.77 -12.33 -7.82
C SER A 32 8.39 -12.92 -8.04
N ILE A 33 7.58 -12.28 -8.88
CA ILE A 33 6.25 -12.76 -9.23
C ILE A 33 6.38 -13.86 -10.28
N LYS A 34 5.70 -14.98 -10.04
CA LYS A 34 5.58 -16.09 -10.99
C LYS A 34 4.13 -16.21 -11.44
N GLU A 35 3.94 -16.63 -12.68
CA GLU A 35 2.62 -16.87 -13.25
C GLU A 35 1.76 -17.80 -12.38
N GLN A 36 0.44 -17.60 -12.43
CA GLN A 36 -0.57 -18.45 -11.78
C GLN A 36 -0.42 -18.57 -10.26
N ARG A 37 0.19 -17.57 -9.61
CA ARG A 37 0.31 -17.48 -8.15
C ARG A 37 -0.17 -16.14 -7.64
N ILE A 38 -0.77 -16.15 -6.45
CA ILE A 38 -1.15 -14.95 -5.70
C ILE A 38 -0.15 -14.77 -4.58
N TYR A 39 0.27 -13.53 -4.37
CA TYR A 39 1.21 -13.13 -3.32
C TYR A 39 0.53 -12.07 -2.47
N ILE A 40 0.66 -12.18 -1.15
CA ILE A 40 0.34 -11.08 -0.24
C ILE A 40 1.62 -10.27 -0.05
N VAL A 41 1.57 -9.00 -0.42
CA VAL A 41 2.73 -8.11 -0.47
C VAL A 41 2.58 -7.03 0.59
N GLY A 42 3.52 -7.00 1.52
CA GLY A 42 3.62 -5.95 2.55
C GLY A 42 4.17 -4.65 1.99
N THR A 43 3.82 -3.54 2.62
CA THR A 43 4.27 -2.18 2.24
C THR A 43 5.09 -1.48 3.33
N ALA A 44 5.13 -2.06 4.54
CA ALA A 44 5.65 -1.43 5.76
C ALA A 44 4.98 -0.10 6.14
N ILE A 45 3.86 0.24 5.49
CA ILE A 45 3.00 1.37 5.81
C ILE A 45 1.83 0.88 6.64
N PHE A 46 1.53 1.60 7.71
CA PHE A 46 0.47 1.24 8.64
C PHE A 46 -0.63 2.29 8.67
N GLY A 47 -1.84 1.84 8.99
CA GLY A 47 -2.91 2.77 9.38
C GLY A 47 -2.73 3.29 10.82
N PRO A 48 -3.74 4.00 11.36
CA PRO A 48 -5.07 4.18 10.78
C PRO A 48 -5.09 5.14 9.58
N LEU A 49 -6.19 5.12 8.82
CA LEU A 49 -6.48 6.14 7.82
C LEU A 49 -7.00 7.42 8.50
N PRO A 50 -7.12 8.54 7.77
CA PRO A 50 -7.84 9.70 8.29
C PRO A 50 -9.27 9.34 8.71
N ASP A 51 -9.72 9.90 9.83
CA ASP A 51 -11.04 9.64 10.39
C ASP A 51 -12.16 9.85 9.35
N GLY A 52 -13.09 8.90 9.30
CA GLY A 52 -14.22 8.94 8.37
C GLY A 52 -13.89 8.57 6.92
N MET A 53 -12.66 8.13 6.63
CA MET A 53 -12.25 7.65 5.30
C MET A 53 -12.06 6.13 5.27
N SER A 54 -12.46 5.49 4.18
CA SER A 54 -11.97 4.16 3.83
C SER A 54 -10.94 4.25 2.71
N GLY A 55 -10.05 3.27 2.64
CA GLY A 55 -9.03 3.16 1.60
C GLY A 55 -9.39 2.08 0.59
N LEU A 56 -8.96 2.28 -0.65
CA LEU A 56 -8.95 1.24 -1.67
C LEU A 56 -7.52 1.00 -2.13
N ILE A 57 -7.04 -0.24 -2.01
CA ILE A 57 -5.80 -0.66 -2.66
C ILE A 57 -6.17 -1.14 -4.05
N ILE A 58 -5.62 -0.51 -5.08
CA ILE A 58 -5.83 -0.86 -6.49
C ILE A 58 -4.50 -0.84 -7.24
N GLY A 59 -4.42 -1.62 -8.33
CA GLY A 59 -3.23 -1.65 -9.17
C GLY A 59 -3.01 -0.32 -9.89
N ARG A 60 -1.75 0.14 -9.93
CA ARG A 60 -1.36 1.27 -10.79
C ARG A 60 -1.52 0.87 -12.26
N SER A 61 -1.96 1.80 -13.10
CA SER A 61 -2.13 1.56 -14.54
C SER A 61 -0.85 1.00 -15.20
N SER A 62 0.31 1.51 -14.79
CA SER A 62 1.62 1.05 -15.29
C SER A 62 1.96 -0.40 -14.91
N ALA A 63 1.46 -0.90 -13.78
CA ALA A 63 1.60 -2.31 -13.39
C ALA A 63 0.64 -3.18 -14.20
N THR A 64 -0.61 -2.75 -14.36
CA THR A 64 -1.61 -3.44 -15.18
C THR A 64 -1.17 -3.56 -16.64
N THR A 65 -0.53 -2.53 -17.22
CA THR A 65 0.03 -2.60 -18.58
C THR A 65 1.16 -3.62 -18.73
N GLN A 66 1.78 -4.05 -17.63
CA GLN A 66 2.80 -5.10 -17.59
C GLN A 66 2.21 -6.48 -17.24
N GLY A 67 0.88 -6.61 -17.16
CA GLY A 67 0.21 -7.86 -16.80
C GLY A 67 0.21 -8.19 -15.31
N ILE A 68 0.62 -7.24 -14.45
CA ILE A 68 0.55 -7.39 -13.00
C ILE A 68 -0.82 -6.90 -12.51
N ILE A 69 -1.58 -7.80 -11.89
CA ILE A 69 -2.90 -7.50 -11.34
C ILE A 69 -2.79 -7.43 -9.82
N VAL A 70 -3.22 -6.29 -9.26
CA VAL A 70 -3.49 -6.15 -7.82
C VAL A 70 -4.98 -6.36 -7.62
N TYR A 71 -5.35 -7.33 -6.80
CA TYR A 71 -6.75 -7.56 -6.47
C TYR A 71 -7.25 -6.42 -5.56
N PRO A 72 -8.34 -5.73 -5.91
CA PRO A 72 -8.81 -4.62 -5.09
C PRO A 72 -9.08 -5.03 -3.64
N GLY A 73 -8.59 -4.23 -2.69
CA GLY A 73 -8.82 -4.43 -1.26
C GLY A 73 -9.39 -3.18 -0.61
N VAL A 74 -10.31 -3.35 0.33
CA VAL A 74 -10.84 -2.27 1.17
C VAL A 74 -10.02 -2.20 2.46
N ILE A 75 -9.66 -0.99 2.87
CA ILE A 75 -9.03 -0.71 4.16
C ILE A 75 -10.02 0.09 5.00
N ASP A 76 -10.41 -0.45 6.14
CA ASP A 76 -11.26 0.25 7.11
C ASP A 76 -10.49 1.41 7.77
N SER A 77 -11.21 2.48 8.16
CA SER A 77 -10.60 3.69 8.75
C SER A 77 -9.74 3.38 9.98
N ASP A 78 -10.24 2.50 10.84
CA ASP A 78 -9.65 2.11 12.11
C ASP A 78 -8.67 0.93 11.99
N TYR A 79 -8.37 0.48 10.77
CA TYR A 79 -7.38 -0.55 10.55
C TYR A 79 -5.99 -0.06 10.93
N GLN A 80 -5.48 -0.51 12.06
CA GLN A 80 -4.14 -0.14 12.55
C GLN A 80 -3.03 -1.07 12.05
N GLY A 81 -3.35 -2.09 11.26
CA GLY A 81 -2.37 -3.05 10.78
C GLY A 81 -1.52 -2.53 9.62
N GLU A 82 -0.61 -3.37 9.15
CA GLU A 82 0.17 -3.08 7.94
C GLU A 82 -0.74 -3.17 6.72
N ILE A 83 -0.70 -2.15 5.88
CA ILE A 83 -1.35 -2.15 4.59
C ILE A 83 -0.61 -3.15 3.70
N LYS A 84 -1.34 -4.17 3.26
CA LYS A 84 -0.82 -5.22 2.39
C LYS A 84 -1.92 -5.73 1.47
N ASN A 85 -1.51 -6.22 0.30
CA ASN A 85 -2.41 -6.83 -0.68
C ASN A 85 -1.70 -7.97 -1.39
#